data_AF-A0A518B555-F1
#
_entry.id   AF-A0A518B555-F1
#
_cell.length_a   1.000
_cell.length_b   1.000
_cell.length_c   1.000
_cell.angle_alpha   90.00
_cell.angle_beta   90.00
_cell.angle_gamma   90.00
#
_symmetry.space_group_name_H-M   'P 1'
#
loop_
_entity.id
_entity.type
_entity.pdbx_description
1 polymer ?
#
loop_
_entity_poly.entity_id
_entity_poly.type
_entity_poly.pdbx_seq_one_letter_code
_entity_poly.pdbx_strand_id
1 'polypeptide(L)'
;MLRTRWAMTCLGFAATLTLCATSLAQAPSEPASGSPSDETNVEATVPFAAQIAEPKEIDPSLPNVLIIGDSVSIGYTLPVRRELEGKANIFRVPENARGTIYGLKHIDEWLEGRKWDVIVFNWGSWDTVQESADRYCVNLRKLVKRLRETDATLLFAGTVPAPEIARGFNGGKAEYFERQKLYNASAHRVLVDEKIPCIDLLHTSLPHISQVYRPNDYHLSPAALQTLARKVAYAIEHPDTVSIDHAPSEFSYYMIVFALQSGPANVIEKSHTFATFVKANQNRQIIDTVTISWLAASGIIETLNPVPQSGANWSLRDTLEWGSEKGARMSKWGPYVIDAAFFERAKRRTEQLDRGNIKYLILDRRWRRHTGTRGFDCIHALSDIGGYLATGSARGEDASRKVAKHFKPWIRGRLLNEHWLFLALGIDRFPFIDRDL
;
A
#
# COMPACT_ATOMS: atom_id res chain seq x y z
N MET A 1 -25.27 71.82 31.15
CA MET A 1 -24.88 71.19 32.44
C MET A 1 -23.54 70.50 32.18
N LEU A 2 -22.40 70.85 32.79
CA LEU A 2 -22.02 70.81 34.23
C LEU A 2 -22.25 69.40 34.83
N ARG A 3 -21.34 68.76 35.58
CA ARG A 3 -19.97 69.07 36.11
C ARG A 3 -19.37 67.73 36.68
N THR A 4 -18.07 67.43 36.84
CA THR A 4 -16.78 68.13 36.58
C THR A 4 -15.64 67.11 36.33
N ARG A 5 -14.52 67.55 35.74
CA ARG A 5 -13.15 66.98 35.76
C ARG A 5 -12.58 66.66 37.17
N TRP A 6 -11.62 65.73 37.23
CA TRP A 6 -10.24 65.83 37.80
C TRP A 6 -9.35 64.87 36.92
N ALA A 7 -8.20 65.22 36.33
CA ALA A 7 -6.87 65.60 36.87
C ALA A 7 -6.21 64.43 37.66
N MET A 8 -4.93 64.07 37.52
CA MET A 8 -3.75 64.57 36.75
C MET A 8 -2.77 63.37 36.52
N THR A 9 -1.57 63.36 35.91
CA THR A 9 -0.55 64.31 35.36
C THR A 9 0.26 63.51 34.29
N CYS A 10 0.54 64.00 33.07
CA CYS A 10 1.74 64.75 32.60
C CYS A 10 3.07 63.96 32.36
N LEU A 11 3.81 64.44 31.34
CA LEU A 11 5.17 64.05 30.87
C LEU A 11 5.28 62.72 30.08
N GLY A 12 6.11 62.62 29.03
CA GLY A 12 6.79 63.73 28.33
C GLY A 12 7.99 63.32 27.45
N PHE A 13 7.89 63.59 26.15
CA PHE A 13 8.96 63.61 25.14
C PHE A 13 9.72 62.32 24.81
N ALA A 14 10.07 62.20 23.52
CA ALA A 14 10.99 61.20 23.00
C ALA A 14 12.44 61.71 23.05
N ALA A 15 13.38 60.80 23.22
CA ALA A 15 14.81 61.04 23.00
C ALA A 15 15.36 60.01 22.01
N THR A 16 16.14 60.51 21.06
CA THR A 16 16.80 59.84 19.93
C THR A 16 17.61 58.58 20.29
N LEU A 17 17.71 57.66 19.32
CA LEU A 17 18.77 56.65 19.29
C LEU A 17 20.16 57.29 19.43
N THR A 18 21.05 56.63 20.15
CA THR A 18 22.49 56.60 19.82
C THR A 18 23.01 55.22 20.18
N LEU A 19 23.67 54.54 19.24
CA LEU A 19 24.35 53.27 19.54
C LEU A 19 25.65 53.58 20.30
N CYS A 20 25.86 52.87 21.41
CA CYS A 20 27.19 52.54 21.90
C CYS A 20 27.18 51.07 22.30
N ALA A 21 28.05 50.27 21.69
CA ALA A 21 28.18 48.85 21.98
C ALA A 21 29.22 48.63 23.09
N THR A 22 28.83 47.94 24.15
CA THR A 22 29.75 47.31 25.10
C THR A 22 29.31 45.87 25.34
N SER A 23 30.28 44.95 25.29
CA SER A 23 30.04 43.52 25.46
C SER A 23 29.94 43.14 26.93
N LEU A 24 28.92 42.38 27.29
CA LEU A 24 28.92 41.52 28.48
C LEU A 24 28.41 40.14 28.08
N ALA A 25 29.14 39.10 28.50
CA ALA A 25 28.89 37.74 28.06
C ALA A 25 27.64 37.15 28.74
N GLN A 26 26.78 36.50 27.96
CA GLN A 26 25.83 35.53 28.50
C GLN A 26 26.55 34.18 28.66
N ALA A 27 26.35 33.54 29.82
CA ALA A 27 26.94 32.25 30.13
C ALA A 27 26.44 31.15 29.15
N PRO A 28 27.26 30.13 28.85
CA PRO A 28 26.87 29.09 27.91
C PRO A 28 25.68 28.27 28.44
N SER A 29 24.74 27.96 27.55
CA SER A 29 23.75 26.90 27.77
C SER A 29 24.46 25.57 27.96
N GLU A 30 24.07 24.80 28.97
CA GLU A 30 24.63 23.47 29.21
C GLU A 30 24.45 22.57 27.98
N PRO A 31 25.51 21.87 27.52
CA PRO A 31 25.37 20.88 26.48
C PRO A 31 24.63 19.66 27.02
N ALA A 32 23.64 19.19 26.28
CA ALA A 32 23.06 17.86 26.51
C ALA A 32 24.09 16.78 26.14
N SER A 33 24.96 16.45 27.10
CA SER A 33 25.57 15.12 27.17
C SER A 33 24.46 14.07 27.27
N GLY A 34 24.66 12.83 26.84
CA GLY A 34 25.80 12.19 26.18
C GLY A 34 25.39 10.74 25.91
N SER A 35 26.06 10.02 25.02
CA SER A 35 25.75 8.60 24.79
C SER A 35 26.09 7.77 26.04
N PRO A 36 25.15 6.99 26.62
CA PRO A 36 25.48 6.05 27.68
C PRO A 36 26.19 4.84 27.09
N SER A 37 27.51 4.95 26.95
CA SER A 37 28.41 3.82 26.71
C SER A 37 28.93 3.29 28.05
N ASP A 38 28.01 2.75 28.87
CA ASP A 38 28.33 2.12 30.16
C ASP A 38 28.41 0.60 30.00
N GLU A 39 29.58 0.13 29.57
CA GLU A 39 29.95 -1.28 29.71
C GLU A 39 30.36 -1.59 31.16
N THR A 40 29.40 -1.78 32.06
CA THR A 40 29.65 -2.49 33.33
C THR A 40 28.44 -3.28 33.84
N ASN A 41 28.55 -4.60 33.73
CA ASN A 41 27.89 -5.58 34.59
C ASN A 41 26.35 -5.56 34.66
N VAL A 42 25.71 -5.78 33.51
CA VAL A 42 24.44 -6.54 33.46
C VAL A 42 24.81 -7.99 33.11
N GLU A 43 24.25 -8.98 33.81
CA GLU A 43 24.37 -10.38 33.37
C GLU A 43 23.89 -10.49 31.92
N ALA A 44 24.71 -11.08 31.03
CA ALA A 44 24.46 -11.05 29.60
C ALA A 44 23.24 -11.93 29.22
N THR A 45 22.05 -11.36 29.38
CA THR A 45 20.78 -12.05 29.12
C THR A 45 20.77 -12.62 27.71
N VAL A 46 20.69 -13.95 27.62
CA VAL A 46 20.71 -14.70 26.36
C VAL A 46 19.69 -14.05 25.41
N PRO A 47 20.06 -13.65 24.18
CA PRO A 47 19.15 -12.94 23.29
C PRO A 47 17.84 -13.71 23.12
N PHE A 48 16.69 -13.01 23.12
CA PHE A 48 15.36 -13.64 22.98
C PHE A 48 15.28 -14.57 21.75
N ALA A 49 15.98 -14.20 20.67
CA ALA A 49 16.18 -15.00 19.47
C ALA A 49 16.71 -16.43 19.74
N ALA A 50 17.62 -16.58 20.71
CA ALA A 50 18.23 -17.84 21.13
C ALA A 50 17.38 -18.54 22.20
N GLN A 51 16.75 -17.79 23.13
CA GLN A 51 15.82 -18.34 24.13
C GLN A 51 14.66 -19.14 23.51
N ILE A 52 14.27 -18.80 22.27
CA ILE A 52 13.18 -19.49 21.54
C ILE A 52 13.69 -20.36 20.39
N ALA A 53 15.01 -20.57 20.23
CA ALA A 53 15.60 -21.27 19.10
C ALA A 53 15.01 -22.68 18.92
N GLU A 54 14.98 -23.47 19.99
CA GLU A 54 14.37 -24.80 20.00
C GLU A 54 12.95 -24.78 20.62
N PRO A 55 12.06 -25.73 20.28
CA PRO A 55 10.89 -26.02 21.10
C PRO A 55 11.32 -26.65 22.44
N LYS A 56 10.45 -26.57 23.46
CA LYS A 56 10.75 -27.13 24.80
C LYS A 56 10.76 -28.66 24.82
N GLU A 57 9.94 -29.26 23.96
CA GLU A 57 9.76 -30.68 23.77
C GLU A 57 9.92 -30.95 22.28
N ILE A 58 10.55 -32.07 21.93
CA ILE A 58 10.83 -32.48 20.56
C ILE A 58 10.31 -33.91 20.42
N ASP A 59 9.26 -34.09 19.62
CA ASP A 59 8.72 -35.42 19.33
C ASP A 59 9.48 -36.01 18.13
N PRO A 60 10.26 -37.09 18.28
CA PRO A 60 11.05 -37.66 17.19
C PRO A 60 10.21 -38.31 16.07
N SER A 61 8.89 -38.40 16.23
CA SER A 61 7.96 -38.84 15.18
C SER A 61 7.40 -37.70 14.32
N LEU A 62 7.58 -36.43 14.74
CA LEU A 62 7.10 -35.25 14.02
C LEU A 62 8.19 -34.61 13.14
N PRO A 63 7.84 -34.01 12.00
CA PRO A 63 8.80 -33.37 11.10
C PRO A 63 9.51 -32.18 11.75
N ASN A 64 10.79 -32.00 11.41
CA ASN A 64 11.61 -30.88 11.92
C ASN A 64 11.56 -29.70 10.94
N VAL A 65 11.16 -28.53 11.45
CA VAL A 65 10.97 -27.31 10.65
C VAL A 65 11.91 -26.22 11.12
N LEU A 66 12.74 -25.67 10.23
CA LEU A 66 13.63 -24.55 10.54
C LEU A 66 13.09 -23.23 10.03
N ILE A 67 13.05 -22.20 10.88
CA ILE A 67 12.75 -20.82 10.51
C ILE A 67 14.03 -19.98 10.47
N ILE A 68 14.39 -19.46 9.30
CA ILE A 68 15.51 -18.54 9.07
C ILE A 68 14.95 -17.15 8.74
N GLY A 69 15.36 -16.10 9.45
CA GLY A 69 14.93 -14.73 9.12
C GLY A 69 15.23 -13.68 10.17
N ASP A 70 14.72 -12.47 9.94
CA ASP A 70 14.99 -11.29 10.76
C ASP A 70 14.05 -11.15 11.99
N SER A 71 13.90 -9.93 12.51
CA SER A 71 13.01 -9.62 13.64
C SER A 71 11.54 -9.93 13.39
N VAL A 72 11.10 -10.01 12.13
CA VAL A 72 9.73 -10.43 11.78
C VAL A 72 9.53 -11.92 12.08
N SER A 73 10.50 -12.78 11.74
CA SER A 73 10.40 -14.22 12.00
C SER A 73 10.59 -14.56 13.48
N ILE A 74 11.47 -13.84 14.19
CA ILE A 74 11.55 -13.87 15.66
C ILE A 74 10.17 -13.61 16.27
N GLY A 75 9.44 -12.61 15.78
CA GLY A 75 8.11 -12.25 16.26
C GLY A 75 7.06 -13.34 16.04
N TYR A 76 7.04 -14.00 14.87
CA TYR A 76 6.00 -15.00 14.57
C TYR A 76 6.36 -16.44 14.98
N THR A 77 7.60 -16.76 15.36
CA THR A 77 8.01 -18.14 15.68
C THR A 77 7.17 -18.78 16.81
N LEU A 78 6.98 -18.09 17.94
CA LEU A 78 6.15 -18.63 19.04
C LEU A 78 4.67 -18.78 18.65
N PRO A 79 4.02 -17.80 17.99
CA PRO A 79 2.72 -18.00 17.34
C PRO A 79 2.64 -19.21 16.39
N VAL A 80 3.63 -19.45 15.51
CA VAL A 80 3.67 -20.61 14.59
C VAL A 80 3.76 -21.92 15.37
N ARG A 81 4.63 -21.98 16.39
CA ARG A 81 4.80 -23.16 17.26
C ARG A 81 3.51 -23.57 17.98
N ARG A 82 2.58 -22.64 18.21
CA ARG A 82 1.24 -22.93 18.78
C ARG A 82 0.20 -23.39 17.74
N GLU A 83 0.24 -22.85 16.52
CA GLU A 83 -0.66 -23.29 15.44
C GLU A 83 -0.26 -24.69 14.90
N LEU A 84 0.98 -25.13 15.17
CA LEU A 84 1.54 -26.45 14.79
C LEU A 84 1.82 -27.39 15.98
N GLU A 85 1.23 -27.11 17.14
CA GLU A 85 1.36 -27.94 18.34
C GLU A 85 0.84 -29.37 18.07
N GLY A 86 1.65 -30.39 18.37
CA GLY A 86 1.35 -31.80 18.05
C GLY A 86 1.45 -32.16 16.56
N LYS A 87 1.95 -31.26 15.68
CA LYS A 87 2.09 -31.51 14.23
C LYS A 87 3.52 -31.43 13.71
N ALA A 88 4.36 -30.54 14.25
CA ALA A 88 5.73 -30.32 13.77
C ALA A 88 6.62 -29.70 14.85
N ASN A 89 7.90 -30.08 14.87
CA ASN A 89 8.90 -29.49 15.76
C ASN A 89 9.44 -28.18 15.15
N ILE A 90 9.02 -27.04 15.68
CA ILE A 90 9.33 -25.72 15.09
C ILE A 90 10.58 -25.10 15.74
N PHE A 91 11.68 -25.06 15.00
CA PHE A 91 12.95 -24.45 15.36
C PHE A 91 13.16 -23.09 14.66
N ARG A 92 14.10 -22.29 15.16
CA ARG A 92 14.66 -21.14 14.45
C ARG A 92 16.16 -20.98 14.74
N VAL A 93 16.89 -20.36 13.82
CA VAL A 93 18.30 -19.98 14.02
C VAL A 93 18.43 -19.09 15.27
N PRO A 94 19.49 -19.19 16.10
CA PRO A 94 19.52 -18.57 17.44
C PRO A 94 19.62 -17.03 17.45
N GLU A 95 19.69 -16.39 16.28
CA GLU A 95 19.95 -14.95 16.15
C GLU A 95 18.99 -14.28 15.14
N ASN A 96 19.23 -13.01 14.83
CA ASN A 96 18.56 -12.31 13.73
C ASN A 96 19.35 -12.56 12.44
N ALA A 97 18.76 -13.17 11.42
CA ALA A 97 19.47 -13.57 10.20
C ALA A 97 19.84 -12.39 9.27
N ARG A 98 19.45 -11.16 9.62
CA ARG A 98 19.79 -9.90 8.95
C ARG A 98 19.49 -9.93 7.44
N GLY A 99 20.51 -9.72 6.61
CA GLY A 99 20.44 -9.71 5.15
C GLY A 99 21.32 -10.80 4.53
N THR A 100 21.24 -10.96 3.21
CA THR A 100 21.90 -12.06 2.48
C THR A 100 23.43 -12.10 2.62
N ILE A 101 24.10 -10.96 2.83
CA ILE A 101 25.55 -10.93 3.17
C ILE A 101 25.82 -11.73 4.45
N TYR A 102 24.95 -11.60 5.44
CA TYR A 102 25.08 -12.23 6.74
C TYR A 102 24.68 -13.70 6.66
N GLY A 103 23.56 -14.01 5.99
CA GLY A 103 23.17 -15.38 5.66
C GLY A 103 24.30 -16.16 5.00
N LEU A 104 25.00 -15.57 4.01
CA LEU A 104 26.11 -16.22 3.30
C LEU A 104 27.34 -16.53 4.18
N LYS A 105 27.40 -16.05 5.42
CA LYS A 105 28.49 -16.36 6.37
C LYS A 105 28.14 -17.43 7.39
N HIS A 106 26.84 -17.59 7.68
CA HIS A 106 26.34 -18.44 8.77
C HIS A 106 25.40 -19.57 8.29
N ILE A 107 25.08 -19.64 6.98
CA ILE A 107 24.13 -20.63 6.45
C ILE A 107 24.58 -22.08 6.68
N ASP A 108 25.88 -22.37 6.76
CA ASP A 108 26.36 -23.72 7.09
C ASP A 108 26.08 -24.06 8.56
N GLU A 109 26.57 -23.23 9.49
CA GLU A 109 26.33 -23.30 10.94
C GLU A 109 24.83 -23.43 11.28
N TRP A 110 23.97 -22.64 10.63
CA TRP A 110 22.52 -22.65 10.84
C TRP A 110 21.80 -23.88 10.30
N LEU A 111 22.44 -24.71 9.47
CA LEU A 111 21.86 -25.94 8.91
C LEU A 111 22.40 -27.22 9.59
N GLU A 112 23.39 -27.11 10.46
CA GLU A 112 23.96 -28.22 11.22
C GLU A 112 23.03 -28.80 12.31
N GLY A 113 23.48 -29.86 12.98
CA GLY A 113 22.84 -30.43 14.17
C GLY A 113 21.72 -31.46 13.92
N ARG A 114 20.86 -31.26 12.91
CA ARG A 114 19.77 -32.21 12.59
C ARG A 114 19.32 -32.16 11.13
N LYS A 115 18.62 -33.21 10.67
CA LYS A 115 17.90 -33.17 9.39
C LYS A 115 16.68 -32.27 9.51
N TRP A 116 16.43 -31.49 8.46
CA TRP A 116 15.25 -30.65 8.29
C TRP A 116 14.32 -31.26 7.23
N ASP A 117 13.01 -31.20 7.46
CA ASP A 117 12.00 -31.68 6.51
C ASP A 117 11.33 -30.50 5.78
N VAL A 118 11.25 -29.34 6.45
CA VAL A 118 10.83 -28.05 5.87
C VAL A 118 11.76 -26.93 6.37
N ILE A 119 12.15 -26.01 5.48
CA ILE A 119 12.86 -24.78 5.85
C ILE A 119 12.08 -23.57 5.34
N VAL A 120 11.61 -22.73 6.27
CA VAL A 120 10.97 -21.44 5.99
C VAL A 120 12.01 -20.33 6.13
N PHE A 121 12.30 -19.59 5.06
CA PHE A 121 13.39 -18.61 5.05
C PHE A 121 12.99 -17.23 4.50
N ASN A 122 13.54 -16.16 5.07
CA ASN A 122 13.46 -14.80 4.50
C ASN A 122 14.79 -14.05 4.60
N TRP A 123 15.12 -13.32 3.53
CA TRP A 123 16.00 -12.16 3.52
C TRP A 123 15.39 -11.09 2.59
N GLY A 124 15.79 -9.83 2.75
CA GLY A 124 15.30 -8.72 1.93
C GLY A 124 15.21 -7.41 2.70
N SER A 125 14.68 -7.43 3.93
CA SER A 125 14.42 -6.21 4.72
C SER A 125 15.73 -5.44 5.02
N TRP A 126 16.76 -6.14 5.51
CA TRP A 126 18.09 -5.56 5.73
C TRP A 126 18.84 -5.30 4.43
N ASP A 127 18.66 -6.14 3.41
CA ASP A 127 19.25 -5.96 2.09
C ASP A 127 18.82 -4.63 1.44
N THR A 128 17.61 -4.14 1.76
CA THR A 128 17.15 -2.81 1.34
C THR A 128 18.03 -1.65 1.80
N VAL A 129 18.98 -1.83 2.73
CA VAL A 129 19.94 -0.80 3.14
C VAL A 129 21.41 -1.22 3.03
N GLN A 130 21.70 -2.51 2.83
CA GLN A 130 23.06 -3.06 2.76
C GLN A 130 23.60 -3.21 1.32
N GLU A 131 22.74 -3.58 0.37
CA GLU A 131 23.16 -4.07 -0.96
C GLU A 131 22.48 -3.30 -2.11
N SER A 132 22.79 -3.68 -3.36
CA SER A 132 21.92 -3.42 -4.51
C SER A 132 20.94 -4.57 -4.74
N ALA A 133 19.83 -4.31 -5.43
CA ALA A 133 18.83 -5.34 -5.72
C ALA A 133 19.41 -6.50 -6.56
N ASP A 134 20.32 -6.22 -7.49
CA ASP A 134 20.98 -7.25 -8.30
C ASP A 134 21.99 -8.08 -7.49
N ARG A 135 22.70 -7.45 -6.55
CA ARG A 135 23.59 -8.16 -5.62
C ARG A 135 22.79 -9.06 -4.68
N TYR A 136 21.68 -8.56 -4.16
CA TYR A 136 20.71 -9.35 -3.39
C TYR A 136 20.22 -10.57 -4.18
N CYS A 137 19.84 -10.43 -5.46
CA CYS A 137 19.48 -11.56 -6.32
C CYS A 137 20.61 -12.61 -6.43
N VAL A 138 21.86 -12.17 -6.64
CA VAL A 138 23.02 -13.05 -6.74
C VAL A 138 23.29 -13.78 -5.43
N ASN A 139 23.16 -13.11 -4.29
CA ASN A 139 23.34 -13.72 -2.98
C ASN A 139 22.21 -14.70 -2.64
N LEU A 140 20.95 -14.33 -2.93
CA LEU A 140 19.78 -15.15 -2.68
C LEU A 140 19.83 -16.47 -3.48
N ARG A 141 20.30 -16.47 -4.74
CA ARG A 141 20.52 -17.72 -5.50
C ARG A 141 21.54 -18.65 -4.84
N LYS A 142 22.64 -18.11 -4.31
CA LYS A 142 23.65 -18.91 -3.59
C LYS A 142 23.05 -19.55 -2.33
N LEU A 143 22.26 -18.79 -1.57
CA LEU A 143 21.56 -19.27 -0.39
C LEU A 143 20.53 -20.35 -0.73
N VAL A 144 19.70 -20.12 -1.77
CA VAL A 144 18.74 -21.12 -2.26
C VAL A 144 19.45 -22.38 -2.74
N LYS A 145 20.58 -22.28 -3.45
CA LYS A 145 21.38 -23.46 -3.82
C LYS A 145 21.83 -24.24 -2.58
N ARG A 146 22.45 -23.56 -1.60
CA ARG A 146 22.95 -24.21 -0.38
C ARG A 146 21.85 -24.81 0.49
N LEU A 147 20.65 -24.21 0.49
CA LEU A 147 19.46 -24.74 1.15
C LEU A 147 18.96 -26.04 0.49
N ARG A 148 18.98 -26.13 -0.85
CA ARG A 148 18.59 -27.37 -1.56
C ARG A 148 19.49 -28.56 -1.22
N GLU A 149 20.76 -28.31 -0.89
CA GLU A 149 21.74 -29.33 -0.51
C GLU A 149 21.43 -30.01 0.87
N THR A 150 20.24 -29.76 1.44
CA THR A 150 19.71 -30.43 2.65
C THR A 150 18.56 -31.41 2.37
N ASP A 151 18.09 -31.51 1.12
CA ASP A 151 16.87 -32.23 0.69
C ASP A 151 15.56 -31.82 1.40
N ALA A 152 15.55 -30.69 2.13
CA ALA A 152 14.37 -30.18 2.82
C ALA A 152 13.41 -29.43 1.87
N THR A 153 12.12 -29.41 2.23
CA THR A 153 11.10 -28.62 1.51
C THR A 153 11.33 -27.12 1.76
N LEU A 154 11.65 -26.36 0.71
CA LEU A 154 12.02 -24.94 0.85
C LEU A 154 10.83 -24.01 0.61
N LEU A 155 10.54 -23.13 1.57
CA LEU A 155 9.47 -22.12 1.50
C LEU A 155 10.04 -20.72 1.78
N PHE A 156 9.97 -19.80 0.83
CA PHE A 156 10.41 -18.41 1.05
C PHE A 156 9.28 -17.57 1.66
N ALA A 157 9.46 -17.02 2.85
CA ALA A 157 8.51 -16.04 3.41
C ALA A 157 8.78 -14.64 2.83
N GLY A 158 7.75 -13.97 2.30
CA GLY A 158 7.88 -12.60 1.76
C GLY A 158 8.16 -11.53 2.83
N THR A 159 8.90 -10.47 2.48
CA THR A 159 9.19 -9.37 3.41
C THR A 159 7.97 -8.44 3.55
N VAL A 160 7.53 -8.19 4.78
CA VAL A 160 6.33 -7.40 5.10
C VAL A 160 6.53 -5.87 5.00
N PRO A 161 5.48 -5.06 4.76
CA PRO A 161 5.59 -3.60 4.63
C PRO A 161 5.96 -2.92 5.94
N ALA A 162 7.15 -2.32 6.07
CA ALA A 162 7.52 -1.56 7.26
C ALA A 162 6.73 -0.23 7.37
N PRO A 163 6.46 0.27 8.59
CA PRO A 163 5.70 1.49 8.79
C PRO A 163 6.57 2.73 8.53
N GLU A 164 5.96 3.87 8.20
CA GLU A 164 6.71 5.11 7.91
C GLU A 164 7.58 5.57 9.08
N ILE A 165 7.22 5.25 10.33
CA ILE A 165 8.05 5.54 11.51
C ILE A 165 9.43 4.84 11.47
N ALA A 166 9.55 3.69 10.78
CA ALA A 166 10.84 3.02 10.57
C ALA A 166 11.84 3.86 9.77
N ARG A 167 11.37 4.87 9.00
CA ARG A 167 12.24 5.87 8.34
C ARG A 167 13.03 6.69 9.36
N GLY A 168 12.45 6.98 10.54
CA GLY A 168 13.10 7.74 11.61
C GLY A 168 14.29 6.97 12.20
N PHE A 169 14.07 5.70 12.55
CA PHE A 169 15.11 4.80 13.07
C PHE A 169 16.25 4.53 12.08
N ASN A 170 16.01 4.68 10.77
CA ASN A 170 17.00 4.47 9.70
C ASN A 170 17.51 5.79 9.07
N GLY A 171 17.66 6.85 9.86
CA GLY A 171 18.35 8.07 9.45
C GLY A 171 17.60 8.94 8.43
N GLY A 172 16.29 8.81 8.30
CA GLY A 172 15.40 9.75 7.60
C GLY A 172 15.34 9.65 6.07
N LYS A 173 16.35 9.04 5.42
CA LYS A 173 16.61 9.22 3.97
C LYS A 173 15.99 8.18 3.02
N ALA A 174 15.34 7.12 3.52
CA ALA A 174 14.90 6.00 2.69
C ALA A 174 13.39 5.94 2.44
N GLU A 175 12.98 5.77 1.18
CA GLU A 175 11.64 5.30 0.78
C GLU A 175 11.49 3.80 1.05
N TYR A 176 11.54 3.43 2.33
CA TYR A 176 11.76 2.05 2.76
C TYR A 176 10.72 1.06 2.19
N PHE A 177 9.44 1.46 2.11
CA PHE A 177 8.37 0.63 1.54
C PHE A 177 8.54 0.39 0.03
N GLU A 178 8.92 1.40 -0.76
CA GLU A 178 9.16 1.22 -2.20
C GLU A 178 10.43 0.38 -2.44
N ARG A 179 11.46 0.53 -1.59
CA ARG A 179 12.62 -0.39 -1.61
C ARG A 179 12.20 -1.83 -1.25
N GLN A 180 11.34 -2.05 -0.26
CA GLN A 180 10.81 -3.39 0.05
C GLN A 180 9.98 -3.97 -1.10
N LYS A 181 9.17 -3.18 -1.81
CA LYS A 181 8.50 -3.66 -3.04
C LYS A 181 9.50 -4.09 -4.09
N LEU A 182 10.54 -3.28 -4.35
CA LEU A 182 11.61 -3.62 -5.29
C LEU A 182 12.31 -4.92 -4.88
N TYR A 183 12.63 -5.12 -3.60
CA TYR A 183 13.33 -6.31 -3.13
C TYR A 183 12.44 -7.56 -3.13
N ASN A 184 11.16 -7.48 -2.77
CA ASN A 184 10.21 -8.59 -2.96
C ASN A 184 10.04 -8.94 -4.46
N ALA A 185 9.95 -7.95 -5.35
CA ALA A 185 9.93 -8.16 -6.81
C ALA A 185 11.28 -8.65 -7.38
N SER A 186 12.36 -8.58 -6.60
CA SER A 186 13.68 -9.11 -6.94
C SER A 186 13.83 -10.55 -6.44
N ALA A 187 13.34 -10.83 -5.22
CA ALA A 187 13.17 -12.16 -4.67
C ALA A 187 12.30 -13.02 -5.60
N HIS A 188 11.11 -12.55 -5.98
CA HIS A 188 10.20 -13.26 -6.89
C HIS A 188 10.88 -13.75 -8.18
N ARG A 189 11.74 -12.93 -8.80
CA ARG A 189 12.49 -13.32 -10.00
C ARG A 189 13.46 -14.48 -9.72
N VAL A 190 14.13 -14.48 -8.57
CA VAL A 190 14.94 -15.63 -8.12
C VAL A 190 14.05 -16.85 -7.81
N LEU A 191 12.94 -16.67 -7.10
CA LEU A 191 12.09 -17.77 -6.64
C LEU A 191 11.40 -18.50 -7.79
N VAL A 192 10.98 -17.80 -8.85
CA VAL A 192 10.44 -18.43 -10.06
C VAL A 192 11.51 -19.24 -10.79
N ASP A 193 12.67 -18.64 -11.07
CA ASP A 193 13.78 -19.32 -11.76
C ASP A 193 14.30 -20.53 -10.97
N GLU A 194 14.36 -20.41 -9.64
CA GLU A 194 14.77 -21.47 -8.72
C GLU A 194 13.62 -22.39 -8.28
N LYS A 195 12.40 -22.21 -8.79
CA LYS A 195 11.22 -23.03 -8.49
C LYS A 195 10.92 -23.19 -6.98
N ILE A 196 11.07 -22.12 -6.22
CA ILE A 196 10.84 -22.11 -4.77
C ILE A 196 9.46 -21.51 -4.46
N PRO A 197 8.56 -22.25 -3.79
CA PRO A 197 7.32 -21.72 -3.24
C PRO A 197 7.52 -20.48 -2.35
N CYS A 198 6.65 -19.49 -2.50
CA CYS A 198 6.65 -18.27 -1.69
C CYS A 198 5.46 -18.24 -0.73
N ILE A 199 5.62 -17.69 0.47
CA ILE A 199 4.55 -17.41 1.41
C ILE A 199 4.35 -15.89 1.40
N ASP A 200 3.31 -15.40 0.72
CA ASP A 200 3.07 -13.98 0.52
C ASP A 200 2.55 -13.27 1.79
N LEU A 201 3.49 -13.00 2.69
CA LEU A 201 3.26 -12.20 3.89
C LEU A 201 3.10 -10.70 3.56
N LEU A 202 3.54 -10.25 2.37
CA LEU A 202 3.41 -8.86 1.93
C LEU A 202 1.94 -8.49 1.76
N HIS A 203 1.22 -9.16 0.85
CA HIS A 203 -0.21 -8.90 0.63
C HIS A 203 -1.09 -9.40 1.79
N THR A 204 -0.63 -10.38 2.58
CA THR A 204 -1.30 -10.74 3.85
C THR A 204 -1.27 -9.57 4.86
N SER A 205 -0.22 -8.73 4.84
CA SER A 205 -0.08 -7.60 5.76
C SER A 205 -0.78 -6.32 5.29
N LEU A 206 -0.85 -6.07 3.97
CA LEU A 206 -1.35 -4.81 3.41
C LEU A 206 -2.77 -4.38 3.89
N PRO A 207 -3.79 -5.26 3.97
CA PRO A 207 -5.14 -4.88 4.43
C PRO A 207 -5.20 -4.35 5.86
N HIS A 208 -4.18 -4.63 6.67
CA HIS A 208 -4.14 -4.31 8.10
C HIS A 208 -3.04 -3.31 8.47
N ILE A 209 -2.34 -2.68 7.51
CA ILE A 209 -1.07 -1.96 7.74
C ILE A 209 -1.06 -0.92 8.89
N SER A 210 -2.20 -0.30 9.22
CA SER A 210 -2.36 0.63 10.36
C SER A 210 -2.62 -0.03 11.73
N GLN A 211 -2.98 -1.31 11.74
CA GLN A 211 -3.14 -2.19 12.92
C GLN A 211 -2.00 -3.21 13.04
N VAL A 212 -1.19 -3.34 11.99
CA VAL A 212 -0.07 -4.29 11.88
C VAL A 212 1.07 -3.93 12.81
N TYR A 213 1.23 -2.66 13.16
CA TYR A 213 2.30 -2.16 14.02
C TYR A 213 1.79 -1.69 15.38
N ARG A 214 2.66 -1.79 16.38
CA ARG A 214 2.43 -1.25 17.72
C ARG A 214 2.49 0.29 17.69
N PRO A 215 1.73 1.01 18.53
CA PRO A 215 1.79 2.47 18.57
C PRO A 215 3.21 2.99 18.85
N ASN A 216 3.69 3.91 18.00
CA ASN A 216 5.03 4.51 18.05
C ASN A 216 6.22 3.52 17.94
N ASP A 217 5.99 2.30 17.44
CA ASP A 217 6.99 1.23 17.36
C ASP A 217 6.93 0.58 15.95
N TYR A 218 8.06 0.05 15.48
CA TYR A 218 8.17 -0.66 14.20
C TYR A 218 8.01 -2.18 14.34
N HIS A 219 7.82 -2.70 15.56
CA HIS A 219 7.47 -4.11 15.78
C HIS A 219 5.98 -4.38 15.56
N LEU A 220 5.71 -5.60 15.11
CA LEU A 220 4.37 -6.06 14.78
C LEU A 220 3.47 -6.18 16.02
N SER A 221 2.17 -5.92 15.83
CA SER A 221 1.14 -6.13 16.84
C SER A 221 0.90 -7.64 17.05
N PRO A 222 0.48 -8.10 18.24
CA PRO A 222 0.22 -9.52 18.49
C PRO A 222 -0.81 -10.14 17.54
N ALA A 223 -1.82 -9.36 17.12
CA ALA A 223 -2.81 -9.80 16.16
C ALA A 223 -2.21 -10.03 14.76
N ALA A 224 -1.36 -9.11 14.29
CA ALA A 224 -0.66 -9.28 13.01
C ALA A 224 0.31 -10.46 13.04
N LEU A 225 1.07 -10.63 14.12
CA LEU A 225 1.93 -11.80 14.32
C LEU A 225 1.15 -13.12 14.26
N GLN A 226 -0.05 -13.20 14.85
CA GLN A 226 -0.89 -14.39 14.74
C GLN A 226 -1.45 -14.61 13.32
N THR A 227 -1.79 -13.54 12.59
CA THR A 227 -2.20 -13.63 11.18
C THR A 227 -1.09 -14.15 10.27
N LEU A 228 0.14 -13.62 10.42
CA LEU A 228 1.31 -14.13 9.69
C LEU A 228 1.59 -15.60 10.07
N ALA A 229 1.52 -15.92 11.36
CA ALA A 229 1.79 -17.26 11.85
C ALA A 229 0.83 -18.32 11.31
N ARG A 230 -0.47 -18.01 11.18
CA ARG A 230 -1.44 -18.90 10.52
C ARG A 230 -1.11 -19.15 9.06
N LYS A 231 -0.70 -18.11 8.33
CA LYS A 231 -0.33 -18.22 6.92
C LYS A 231 0.96 -19.03 6.73
N VAL A 232 1.92 -18.92 7.65
CA VAL A 232 3.15 -19.72 7.69
C VAL A 232 2.87 -21.17 8.12
N ALA A 233 2.06 -21.39 9.16
CA ALA A 233 1.68 -22.71 9.65
C ALA A 233 0.95 -23.53 8.58
N TYR A 234 -0.06 -22.94 7.92
CA TYR A 234 -0.75 -23.57 6.80
C TYR A 234 0.21 -23.95 5.66
N ALA A 235 1.20 -23.11 5.36
CA ALA A 235 2.21 -23.39 4.33
C ALA A 235 3.18 -24.52 4.73
N ILE A 236 3.45 -24.69 6.03
CA ILE A 236 4.26 -25.80 6.57
C ILE A 236 3.48 -27.13 6.53
N GLU A 237 2.19 -27.13 6.86
CA GLU A 237 1.34 -28.34 6.77
C GLU A 237 1.01 -28.75 5.32
N HIS A 238 0.97 -27.80 4.40
CA HIS A 238 0.49 -28.01 3.03
C HIS A 238 1.42 -27.37 1.98
N PRO A 239 2.73 -27.73 1.93
CA PRO A 239 3.70 -27.07 1.07
C PRO A 239 3.35 -27.18 -0.41
N ASP A 240 2.72 -28.28 -0.85
CA ASP A 240 2.27 -28.47 -2.25
C ASP A 240 1.18 -27.49 -2.68
N THR A 241 0.50 -26.82 -1.73
CA THR A 241 -0.49 -25.76 -2.02
C THR A 241 0.14 -24.37 -2.16
N VAL A 242 1.44 -24.24 -1.88
CA VAL A 242 2.17 -22.98 -1.88
C VAL A 242 2.75 -22.74 -3.27
N SER A 243 2.24 -21.72 -3.96
CA SER A 243 2.68 -21.43 -5.33
C SER A 243 4.13 -20.94 -5.40
N ILE A 244 4.90 -21.46 -6.35
CA ILE A 244 6.15 -20.88 -6.85
C ILE A 244 5.84 -19.50 -7.44
N ASP A 245 4.86 -19.47 -8.34
CA ASP A 245 4.26 -18.25 -8.85
C ASP A 245 3.35 -17.63 -7.77
N HIS A 246 3.96 -16.98 -6.77
CA HIS A 246 3.33 -15.84 -6.11
C HIS A 246 3.41 -14.61 -7.01
N ALA A 247 2.84 -14.82 -8.19
CA ALA A 247 2.63 -13.86 -9.24
C ALA A 247 2.25 -12.49 -8.64
N PRO A 248 2.78 -11.36 -9.16
CA PRO A 248 1.91 -10.18 -9.23
C PRO A 248 0.66 -10.69 -9.94
N SER A 249 -0.45 -10.80 -9.19
CA SER A 249 -1.43 -11.90 -9.37
C SER A 249 -1.80 -12.10 -10.82
N GLU A 250 -2.15 -13.33 -11.24
CA GLU A 250 -2.44 -13.74 -12.64
C GLU A 250 -2.93 -12.59 -13.54
N PHE A 251 -3.87 -11.80 -13.02
CA PHE A 251 -4.24 -10.49 -13.51
C PHE A 251 -3.71 -9.33 -12.64
N SER A 252 -3.04 -8.37 -13.27
CA SER A 252 -2.84 -7.03 -12.71
C SER A 252 -4.11 -6.19 -12.89
N TYR A 253 -4.40 -5.33 -11.92
CA TYR A 253 -5.58 -4.48 -11.92
C TYR A 253 -5.19 -3.00 -12.00
N TYR A 254 -5.84 -2.27 -12.92
CA TYR A 254 -5.58 -0.87 -13.20
C TYR A 254 -6.83 0.00 -13.08
N MET A 255 -6.64 1.28 -12.79
CA MET A 255 -7.68 2.31 -12.80
C MET A 255 -7.17 3.56 -13.50
N ILE A 256 -7.99 4.13 -14.38
CA ILE A 256 -7.80 5.46 -14.97
C ILE A 256 -9.04 6.29 -14.63
N VAL A 257 -8.85 7.46 -14.01
CA VAL A 257 -9.94 8.41 -13.73
C VAL A 257 -9.86 9.54 -14.76
N PHE A 258 -11.00 9.87 -15.37
CA PHE A 258 -11.09 10.81 -16.48
C PHE A 258 -11.99 12.00 -16.15
N ALA A 259 -11.61 13.17 -16.65
CA ALA A 259 -12.44 14.36 -16.71
C ALA A 259 -12.74 14.76 -18.16
N LEU A 260 -13.99 15.15 -18.42
CA LEU A 260 -14.34 16.03 -19.55
C LEU A 260 -14.65 17.42 -18.99
N GLN A 261 -14.00 18.44 -19.53
CA GLN A 261 -14.18 19.85 -19.14
C GLN A 261 -14.45 20.71 -20.38
N SER A 262 -15.63 21.31 -20.47
CA SER A 262 -16.02 22.09 -21.66
C SER A 262 -15.72 23.58 -21.53
N GLY A 263 -14.67 23.98 -22.25
CA GLY A 263 -14.26 25.37 -22.42
C GLY A 263 -13.80 26.07 -21.13
N PRO A 264 -13.59 27.40 -21.19
CA PRO A 264 -13.20 28.18 -20.02
C PRO A 264 -14.25 28.18 -18.89
N ALA A 265 -15.53 28.11 -19.25
CA ALA A 265 -16.66 28.20 -18.31
C ALA A 265 -17.01 26.87 -17.60
N ASN A 266 -16.52 25.72 -18.09
CA ASN A 266 -16.76 24.40 -17.51
C ASN A 266 -18.27 24.12 -17.24
N VAL A 267 -19.09 24.25 -18.29
CA VAL A 267 -20.56 24.12 -18.21
C VAL A 267 -20.98 22.69 -17.85
N ILE A 268 -21.98 22.53 -16.98
CA ILE A 268 -22.32 21.23 -16.37
C ILE A 268 -22.85 20.26 -17.43
N GLU A 269 -23.63 20.79 -18.38
CA GLU A 269 -24.28 20.10 -19.51
C GLU A 269 -23.29 19.40 -20.47
N LYS A 270 -21.99 19.64 -20.28
CA LYS A 270 -20.89 19.04 -21.06
C LYS A 270 -19.69 18.65 -20.18
N SER A 271 -19.82 18.75 -18.86
CA SER A 271 -18.77 18.36 -17.89
C SER A 271 -19.01 16.94 -17.42
N HIS A 272 -17.96 16.13 -17.32
CA HIS A 272 -18.10 14.73 -16.88
C HIS A 272 -16.96 14.26 -15.99
N THR A 273 -17.24 13.23 -15.20
CA THR A 273 -16.30 12.56 -14.30
C THR A 273 -16.62 11.08 -14.33
N PHE A 274 -15.69 10.28 -14.82
CA PHE A 274 -15.87 8.86 -15.06
C PHE A 274 -14.55 8.10 -14.87
N ALA A 275 -14.58 6.77 -14.81
CA ALA A 275 -13.36 5.98 -14.71
C ALA A 275 -13.52 4.61 -15.37
N THR A 276 -12.40 4.09 -15.89
CA THR A 276 -12.27 2.72 -16.37
C THR A 276 -11.34 1.94 -15.46
N PHE A 277 -11.78 0.73 -15.13
CA PHE A 277 -11.06 -0.25 -14.33
C PHE A 277 -10.76 -1.45 -15.24
N VAL A 278 -9.52 -1.94 -15.19
CA VAL A 278 -9.02 -2.96 -16.12
C VAL A 278 -8.42 -4.11 -15.33
N LYS A 279 -8.70 -5.34 -15.75
CA LYS A 279 -8.07 -6.58 -15.32
C LYS A 279 -7.30 -7.11 -16.54
N ALA A 280 -5.98 -7.23 -16.44
CA ALA A 280 -5.12 -7.68 -17.55
C ALA A 280 -4.08 -8.69 -17.07
N ASN A 281 -3.79 -9.71 -17.88
CA ASN A 281 -2.84 -10.75 -17.50
C ASN A 281 -1.37 -10.28 -17.59
N GLN A 282 -0.44 -11.11 -17.11
CA GLN A 282 1.01 -10.82 -17.17
C GLN A 282 1.54 -10.58 -18.60
N ASN A 283 0.91 -11.19 -19.61
CA ASN A 283 1.20 -10.97 -21.04
C ASN A 283 0.67 -9.63 -21.57
N ARG A 284 0.18 -8.73 -20.70
CA ARG A 284 -0.40 -7.42 -21.05
C ARG A 284 -1.67 -7.51 -21.91
N GLN A 285 -2.36 -8.64 -21.89
CA GLN A 285 -3.65 -8.82 -22.56
C GLN A 285 -4.75 -8.43 -21.59
N ILE A 286 -5.68 -7.58 -22.04
CA ILE A 286 -6.89 -7.25 -21.28
C ILE A 286 -7.79 -8.48 -21.20
N ILE A 287 -8.27 -8.78 -19.99
CA ILE A 287 -9.13 -9.94 -19.68
C ILE A 287 -10.54 -9.48 -19.28
N ASP A 288 -10.66 -8.35 -18.57
CA ASP A 288 -11.95 -7.74 -18.22
C ASP A 288 -11.80 -6.21 -18.07
N THR A 289 -12.85 -5.47 -18.41
CA THR A 289 -12.90 -4.00 -18.34
C THR A 289 -14.27 -3.53 -17.91
N VAL A 290 -14.34 -2.75 -16.84
CA VAL A 290 -15.58 -2.10 -16.40
C VAL A 290 -15.38 -0.59 -16.39
N THR A 291 -16.32 0.14 -17.00
CA THR A 291 -16.32 1.61 -17.01
C THR A 291 -17.55 2.09 -16.26
N ILE A 292 -17.35 3.07 -15.37
CA ILE A 292 -18.43 3.77 -14.68
C ILE A 292 -18.50 5.18 -15.27
N SER A 293 -19.44 5.38 -16.19
CA SER A 293 -19.69 6.62 -16.91
C SER A 293 -21.20 6.90 -16.92
N TRP A 294 -21.69 7.44 -15.80
CA TRP A 294 -23.13 7.56 -15.56
C TRP A 294 -23.69 8.88 -16.07
N LEU A 295 -24.59 8.80 -17.06
CA LEU A 295 -25.24 9.94 -17.71
C LEU A 295 -26.76 9.70 -17.82
N ALA A 296 -27.53 10.73 -18.19
CA ALA A 296 -28.93 10.57 -18.54
C ALA A 296 -29.07 9.66 -19.77
N ALA A 297 -30.02 8.72 -19.75
CA ALA A 297 -30.26 7.79 -20.87
C ALA A 297 -30.75 8.50 -22.15
N SER A 298 -31.24 9.74 -22.03
CA SER A 298 -31.61 10.62 -23.14
C SER A 298 -30.41 11.32 -23.81
N GLY A 299 -29.21 11.30 -23.18
CA GLY A 299 -28.08 12.16 -23.55
C GLY A 299 -28.29 13.65 -23.23
N ILE A 300 -29.42 14.05 -22.64
CA ILE A 300 -29.77 15.43 -22.29
C ILE A 300 -29.54 15.63 -20.78
N ILE A 301 -28.66 16.56 -20.42
CA ILE A 301 -28.24 16.83 -19.04
C ILE A 301 -29.04 18.01 -18.48
N GLU A 302 -30.16 17.74 -17.79
CA GLU A 302 -31.06 18.76 -17.26
C GLU A 302 -30.64 19.29 -15.88
N THR A 303 -29.86 20.38 -15.87
CA THR A 303 -29.16 20.90 -14.67
C THR A 303 -30.01 21.31 -13.48
N LEU A 304 -31.30 21.60 -13.67
CA LEU A 304 -32.21 22.05 -12.61
C LEU A 304 -33.39 21.11 -12.36
N ASN A 305 -33.48 19.94 -13.02
CA ASN A 305 -34.56 18.99 -12.78
C ASN A 305 -34.34 18.26 -11.43
N PRO A 306 -35.28 18.33 -10.46
CA PRO A 306 -35.14 17.65 -9.16
C PRO A 306 -35.57 16.17 -9.18
N VAL A 307 -36.15 15.69 -10.28
CA VAL A 307 -36.71 14.34 -10.43
C VAL A 307 -35.63 13.37 -10.94
N PRO A 308 -35.38 12.23 -10.28
CA PRO A 308 -34.42 11.24 -10.77
C PRO A 308 -34.87 10.63 -12.11
N GLN A 309 -33.99 10.69 -13.11
CA GLN A 309 -34.25 10.27 -14.49
C GLN A 309 -33.71 8.87 -14.78
N SER A 310 -34.14 8.27 -15.89
CA SER A 310 -33.47 7.05 -16.37
C SER A 310 -32.02 7.40 -16.73
N GLY A 311 -31.07 6.69 -16.11
CA GLY A 311 -29.65 6.82 -16.42
C GLY A 311 -29.15 5.67 -17.28
N ALA A 312 -28.01 5.87 -17.93
CA ALA A 312 -27.29 4.86 -18.67
C ALA A 312 -25.80 4.91 -18.29
N ASN A 313 -25.17 3.75 -18.19
CA ASN A 313 -23.73 3.62 -17.97
C ASN A 313 -23.04 3.48 -19.34
N TRP A 314 -22.47 4.56 -19.85
CA TRP A 314 -21.91 4.63 -21.20
C TRP A 314 -20.58 3.90 -21.29
N SER A 315 -20.21 3.38 -22.47
CA SER A 315 -18.88 2.77 -22.61
C SER A 315 -17.77 3.83 -22.60
N LEU A 316 -16.53 3.39 -22.37
CA LEU A 316 -15.34 4.25 -22.48
C LEU A 316 -15.27 4.94 -23.86
N ARG A 317 -15.63 4.23 -24.93
CA ARG A 317 -15.59 4.77 -26.30
C ARG A 317 -16.62 5.87 -26.48
N ASP A 318 -17.89 5.57 -26.24
CA ASP A 318 -19.01 6.52 -26.48
C ASP A 318 -18.83 7.79 -25.63
N THR A 319 -18.34 7.62 -24.39
CA THR A 319 -18.03 8.74 -23.48
C THR A 319 -16.95 9.67 -24.04
N LEU A 320 -15.86 9.10 -24.58
CA LEU A 320 -14.76 9.88 -25.15
C LEU A 320 -15.13 10.50 -26.49
N GLU A 321 -15.88 9.79 -27.34
CA GLU A 321 -16.32 10.28 -28.65
C GLU A 321 -17.34 11.42 -28.50
N TRP A 322 -18.29 11.31 -27.56
CA TRP A 322 -19.14 12.44 -27.13
C TRP A 322 -18.31 13.61 -26.58
N GLY A 323 -17.26 13.34 -25.80
CA GLY A 323 -16.33 14.36 -25.32
C GLY A 323 -15.66 15.13 -26.47
N SER A 324 -15.19 14.42 -27.50
CA SER A 324 -14.66 15.03 -28.73
C SER A 324 -15.70 15.85 -29.48
N GLU A 325 -16.91 15.32 -29.70
CA GLU A 325 -18.01 16.06 -30.35
C GLU A 325 -18.35 17.38 -29.63
N LYS A 326 -18.30 17.40 -28.29
CA LYS A 326 -18.63 18.60 -27.52
C LYS A 326 -17.45 19.57 -27.38
N GLY A 327 -16.29 19.26 -27.98
CA GLY A 327 -15.06 20.03 -27.86
C GLY A 327 -14.54 20.09 -26.42
N ALA A 328 -14.76 19.03 -25.63
CA ALA A 328 -14.36 18.98 -24.24
C ALA A 328 -12.85 18.70 -24.11
N ARG A 329 -12.19 19.44 -23.21
CA ARG A 329 -10.82 19.14 -22.79
C ARG A 329 -10.83 17.85 -21.99
N MET A 330 -10.03 16.88 -22.42
CA MET A 330 -9.88 15.59 -21.76
C MET A 330 -8.69 15.63 -20.82
N SER A 331 -8.88 15.22 -19.56
CA SER A 331 -7.78 15.03 -18.59
C SER A 331 -7.85 13.63 -17.99
N LYS A 332 -6.70 13.01 -17.72
CA LYS A 332 -6.61 11.69 -17.07
C LYS A 332 -5.72 11.71 -15.82
N TRP A 333 -6.10 10.91 -14.84
CA TRP A 333 -5.28 10.53 -13.69
C TRP A 333 -4.96 9.03 -13.77
N GLY A 334 -3.67 8.69 -13.71
CA GLY A 334 -3.18 7.32 -13.85
C GLY A 334 -2.72 6.96 -15.26
N PRO A 335 -2.50 5.66 -15.54
CA PRO A 335 -3.10 4.52 -14.85
C PRO A 335 -2.47 4.21 -13.50
N TYR A 336 -3.30 3.97 -12.50
CA TYR A 336 -2.88 3.48 -11.19
C TYR A 336 -3.04 1.98 -11.11
N VAL A 337 -2.08 1.30 -10.48
CA VAL A 337 -2.24 -0.08 -10.03
C VAL A 337 -3.16 -0.07 -8.80
N ILE A 338 -4.15 -0.94 -8.76
CA ILE A 338 -5.16 -1.01 -7.69
C ILE A 338 -5.36 -2.44 -7.16
N ASP A 339 -6.08 -2.60 -6.06
CA ASP A 339 -6.49 -3.92 -5.56
C ASP A 339 -7.52 -4.60 -6.47
N ALA A 340 -7.43 -5.93 -6.60
CA ALA A 340 -8.48 -6.78 -7.16
C ALA A 340 -9.85 -6.53 -6.48
N ALA A 341 -9.85 -6.38 -5.15
CA ALA A 341 -11.06 -6.09 -4.37
C ALA A 341 -11.70 -4.73 -4.72
N PHE A 342 -10.95 -3.80 -5.32
CA PHE A 342 -11.45 -2.51 -5.77
C PHE A 342 -11.98 -2.55 -7.21
N PHE A 343 -11.33 -3.30 -8.11
CA PHE A 343 -11.90 -3.66 -9.42
C PHE A 343 -13.26 -4.35 -9.25
N GLU A 344 -13.35 -5.31 -8.34
CA GLU A 344 -14.59 -6.03 -8.03
C GLU A 344 -15.69 -5.13 -7.41
N ARG A 345 -15.32 -4.04 -6.73
CA ARG A 345 -16.28 -3.00 -6.30
C ARG A 345 -16.79 -2.18 -7.48
N ALA A 346 -15.95 -1.88 -8.47
CA ALA A 346 -16.37 -1.19 -9.68
C ALA A 346 -17.31 -2.07 -10.53
N LYS A 347 -17.01 -3.37 -10.68
CA LYS A 347 -17.86 -4.34 -11.38
C LYS A 347 -19.25 -4.50 -10.76
N ARG A 348 -19.32 -4.67 -9.43
CA ARG A 348 -20.61 -4.64 -8.72
C ARG A 348 -21.33 -3.29 -8.80
N ARG A 349 -20.65 -2.18 -9.09
CA ARG A 349 -21.29 -0.88 -9.32
C ARG A 349 -21.88 -0.78 -10.72
N THR A 350 -21.20 -1.22 -11.78
CA THR A 350 -21.82 -1.23 -13.13
C THR A 350 -23.09 -2.07 -13.11
N GLU A 351 -23.06 -3.28 -12.54
CA GLU A 351 -24.27 -4.10 -12.35
C GLU A 351 -25.41 -3.39 -11.57
N GLN A 352 -25.10 -2.52 -10.60
CA GLN A 352 -26.11 -1.75 -9.87
C GLN A 352 -26.73 -0.61 -10.69
N LEU A 353 -25.95 -0.03 -11.60
CA LEU A 353 -26.38 1.01 -12.54
C LEU A 353 -27.24 0.37 -13.64
N ASP A 354 -26.75 -0.72 -14.24
CA ASP A 354 -27.36 -1.40 -15.39
C ASP A 354 -28.72 -2.06 -15.03
N ARG A 355 -28.87 -2.52 -13.78
CA ARG A 355 -30.17 -2.99 -13.23
C ARG A 355 -31.18 -1.87 -13.00
N GLY A 356 -30.84 -0.59 -13.23
CA GLY A 356 -31.76 0.54 -13.16
C GLY A 356 -32.28 0.93 -11.77
N ASN A 357 -31.77 0.31 -10.69
CA ASN A 357 -32.08 0.63 -9.29
C ASN A 357 -31.51 2.00 -8.86
N ILE A 358 -30.50 2.46 -9.57
CA ILE A 358 -29.95 3.82 -9.50
C ILE A 358 -30.52 4.61 -10.69
N LYS A 359 -30.85 5.87 -10.45
CA LYS A 359 -31.32 6.85 -11.43
C LYS A 359 -30.31 7.98 -11.59
N TYR A 360 -30.31 8.63 -12.75
CA TYR A 360 -29.47 9.79 -13.01
C TYR A 360 -30.10 11.05 -12.40
N LEU A 361 -29.33 11.82 -11.64
CA LEU A 361 -29.75 13.11 -11.11
C LEU A 361 -28.54 13.96 -10.73
N ILE A 362 -28.49 15.21 -11.19
CA ILE A 362 -27.35 16.11 -10.93
C ILE A 362 -27.37 16.65 -9.48
N LEU A 363 -28.55 16.93 -8.93
CA LEU A 363 -28.73 17.44 -7.56
C LEU A 363 -29.03 16.30 -6.57
N ASP A 364 -28.17 15.29 -6.57
CA ASP A 364 -28.45 13.98 -5.96
C ASP A 364 -28.49 13.93 -4.43
N ARG A 365 -28.05 14.99 -3.72
CA ARG A 365 -27.71 14.95 -2.29
C ARG A 365 -28.82 14.40 -1.37
N ARG A 366 -30.09 14.60 -1.73
CA ARG A 366 -31.26 14.05 -0.99
C ARG A 366 -31.57 12.59 -1.36
N TRP A 367 -31.27 12.18 -2.58
CA TRP A 367 -31.58 10.88 -3.16
C TRP A 367 -30.45 9.84 -3.00
N ARG A 368 -29.21 10.29 -2.86
CA ARG A 368 -28.00 9.46 -2.70
C ARG A 368 -28.05 8.49 -1.50
N ARG A 369 -28.80 8.83 -0.45
CA ARG A 369 -29.03 8.01 0.76
C ARG A 369 -30.47 7.48 0.90
N HIS A 370 -31.28 7.56 -0.15
CA HIS A 370 -32.66 7.09 -0.11
C HIS A 370 -32.73 5.54 -0.02
N THR A 371 -33.74 5.01 0.68
CA THR A 371 -33.89 3.56 0.95
C THR A 371 -34.62 2.81 -0.16
N GLY A 372 -35.43 3.52 -0.97
CA GLY A 372 -35.96 3.01 -2.23
C GLY A 372 -35.04 3.36 -3.40
N THR A 373 -35.60 3.90 -4.48
CA THR A 373 -34.85 4.40 -5.63
C THR A 373 -33.77 5.40 -5.20
N ARG A 374 -32.51 5.15 -5.56
CA ARG A 374 -31.39 6.07 -5.34
C ARG A 374 -31.16 6.91 -6.59
N GLY A 375 -30.89 8.20 -6.41
CA GLY A 375 -30.38 9.08 -7.47
C GLY A 375 -28.89 9.32 -7.28
N PHE A 376 -28.11 9.33 -8.35
CA PHE A 376 -26.69 9.69 -8.38
C PHE A 376 -26.38 10.64 -9.55
N ASP A 377 -25.44 11.57 -9.32
CA ASP A 377 -24.72 12.25 -10.40
C ASP A 377 -23.59 11.34 -10.95
N CYS A 378 -22.85 11.80 -11.96
CA CYS A 378 -21.71 11.03 -12.49
C CYS A 378 -20.59 10.81 -11.47
N ILE A 379 -20.39 11.76 -10.55
CA ILE A 379 -19.29 11.78 -9.58
C ILE A 379 -19.56 10.80 -8.43
N HIS A 380 -20.80 10.65 -7.98
CA HIS A 380 -21.19 9.73 -6.90
C HIS A 380 -21.52 8.33 -7.43
N ALA A 381 -22.03 8.21 -8.66
CA ALA A 381 -22.10 6.92 -9.36
C ALA A 381 -20.73 6.24 -9.46
N LEU A 382 -19.66 7.03 -9.57
CA LEU A 382 -18.28 6.58 -9.44
C LEU A 382 -17.82 6.51 -7.97
N SER A 383 -17.71 7.63 -7.26
CA SER A 383 -16.99 7.72 -5.97
C SER A 383 -17.53 6.86 -4.83
N ASP A 384 -18.84 6.56 -4.80
CA ASP A 384 -19.44 5.77 -3.72
C ASP A 384 -18.91 4.32 -3.65
N ILE A 385 -18.14 3.82 -4.64
CA ILE A 385 -17.45 2.52 -4.53
C ILE A 385 -16.31 2.55 -3.50
N GLY A 386 -15.70 3.72 -3.30
CA GLY A 386 -14.67 3.99 -2.29
C GLY A 386 -15.23 4.45 -0.94
N GLY A 387 -16.56 4.61 -0.81
CA GLY A 387 -17.21 5.22 0.34
C GLY A 387 -17.71 6.64 0.03
N TYR A 388 -18.28 7.32 1.04
CA TYR A 388 -18.94 8.62 0.84
C TYR A 388 -17.94 9.78 0.60
N LEU A 389 -17.94 10.32 -0.61
CA LEU A 389 -17.22 11.55 -0.98
C LEU A 389 -18.14 12.78 -0.98
N ALA A 390 -17.70 13.91 -0.42
CA ALA A 390 -18.39 15.21 -0.55
C ALA A 390 -17.75 16.06 -1.66
N THR A 391 -18.46 16.21 -2.78
CA THR A 391 -17.97 16.88 -4.00
C THR A 391 -18.21 18.39 -3.99
N GLY A 392 -19.38 18.84 -3.52
CA GLY A 392 -19.80 20.24 -3.51
C GLY A 392 -20.30 20.67 -4.90
N SER A 393 -19.85 21.81 -5.40
CA SER A 393 -20.14 22.32 -6.76
C SER A 393 -19.12 21.91 -7.82
N ALA A 394 -18.14 21.07 -7.44
CA ALA A 394 -17.03 20.63 -8.29
C ALA A 394 -17.52 19.75 -9.46
N ARG A 395 -16.86 19.89 -10.61
CA ARG A 395 -17.20 19.21 -11.88
C ARG A 395 -15.94 19.08 -12.75
N GLY A 396 -15.97 18.20 -13.76
CA GLY A 396 -14.83 18.03 -14.67
C GLY A 396 -13.55 17.69 -13.92
N GLU A 397 -12.48 18.46 -14.13
CA GLU A 397 -11.17 18.20 -13.52
C GLU A 397 -11.18 18.29 -11.98
N ASP A 398 -11.93 19.21 -11.37
CA ASP A 398 -11.95 19.35 -9.91
C ASP A 398 -12.73 18.23 -9.22
N ALA A 399 -13.79 17.73 -9.86
CA ALA A 399 -14.49 16.53 -9.40
C ALA A 399 -13.59 15.30 -9.55
N SER A 400 -13.00 15.10 -10.73
CA SER A 400 -12.14 13.95 -11.03
C SER A 400 -10.90 13.89 -10.15
N ARG A 401 -10.27 15.04 -9.84
CA ARG A 401 -9.18 15.14 -8.86
C ARG A 401 -9.62 14.73 -7.46
N LYS A 402 -10.82 15.12 -7.00
CA LYS A 402 -11.39 14.69 -5.72
C LYS A 402 -11.66 13.18 -5.71
N VAL A 403 -12.19 12.62 -6.80
CA VAL A 403 -12.43 11.17 -6.94
C VAL A 403 -11.11 10.40 -6.91
N ALA A 404 -10.10 10.80 -7.68
CA ALA A 404 -8.80 10.15 -7.68
C ALA A 404 -8.14 10.19 -6.27
N LYS A 405 -8.23 11.32 -5.55
CA LYS A 405 -7.73 11.43 -4.17
C LYS A 405 -8.52 10.56 -3.19
N HIS A 406 -9.84 10.49 -3.33
CA HIS A 406 -10.72 9.60 -2.55
C HIS A 406 -10.38 8.12 -2.75
N PHE A 407 -9.89 7.75 -3.93
CA PHE A 407 -9.46 6.39 -4.24
C PHE A 407 -8.02 6.07 -3.84
N LYS A 408 -7.24 7.03 -3.33
CA LYS A 408 -5.84 6.81 -2.87
C LYS A 408 -5.65 5.59 -1.93
N PRO A 409 -6.55 5.25 -1.00
CA PRO A 409 -6.41 4.04 -0.17
C PRO A 409 -6.34 2.71 -0.95
N TRP A 410 -6.87 2.69 -2.17
CA TRP A 410 -6.92 1.50 -3.05
C TRP A 410 -5.80 1.48 -4.10
N ILE A 411 -5.01 2.54 -4.20
CA ILE A 411 -3.88 2.66 -5.14
C ILE A 411 -2.62 2.02 -4.53
N ARG A 412 -1.87 1.28 -5.36
CA ARG A 412 -0.64 0.56 -4.98
C ARG A 412 0.62 1.11 -5.69
N GLY A 413 0.43 1.82 -6.79
CA GLY A 413 1.47 2.52 -7.57
C GLY A 413 0.89 3.15 -8.85
N ARG A 414 1.75 3.73 -9.70
CA ARG A 414 1.42 4.16 -11.07
C ARG A 414 2.03 3.16 -12.08
N LEU A 415 1.32 2.84 -13.15
CA LEU A 415 1.87 2.10 -14.27
C LEU A 415 2.73 3.04 -15.14
N LEU A 416 4.06 2.97 -15.01
CA LEU A 416 4.96 3.87 -15.76
C LEU A 416 4.99 3.58 -17.27
N ASN A 417 4.90 2.29 -17.65
CA ASN A 417 4.86 1.87 -19.05
C ASN A 417 3.41 1.75 -19.54
N GLU A 418 2.68 2.86 -19.54
CA GLU A 418 1.21 2.91 -19.76
C GLU A 418 0.76 2.76 -21.23
N HIS A 419 1.64 2.93 -22.21
CA HIS A 419 1.29 2.96 -23.64
C HIS A 419 0.55 1.71 -24.16
N TRP A 420 0.96 0.50 -23.75
CA TRP A 420 0.31 -0.75 -24.18
C TRP A 420 -1.16 -0.81 -23.72
N LEU A 421 -1.47 -0.25 -22.55
CA LEU A 421 -2.81 -0.26 -21.97
C LEU A 421 -3.72 0.70 -22.74
N PHE A 422 -3.18 1.83 -23.21
CA PHE A 422 -3.93 2.77 -24.04
C PHE A 422 -4.21 2.25 -25.44
N LEU A 423 -3.24 1.57 -26.07
CA LEU A 423 -3.45 0.84 -27.33
C LEU A 423 -4.51 -0.26 -27.17
N ALA A 424 -4.43 -1.07 -26.11
CA ALA A 424 -5.37 -2.16 -25.86
C ALA A 424 -6.80 -1.67 -25.52
N LEU A 425 -6.94 -0.50 -24.89
CA LEU A 425 -8.22 0.19 -24.70
C LEU A 425 -8.68 0.98 -25.94
N GLY A 426 -7.80 1.17 -26.94
CA GLY A 426 -8.04 2.00 -28.12
C GLY A 426 -8.25 3.49 -27.81
N ILE A 427 -7.61 4.00 -26.74
CA ILE A 427 -7.74 5.40 -26.28
C ILE A 427 -6.51 6.26 -26.52
N ASP A 428 -5.44 5.68 -27.08
CA ASP A 428 -4.23 6.36 -27.55
C ASP A 428 -4.52 7.50 -28.55
N ARG A 429 -5.63 7.41 -29.31
CA ARG A 429 -6.07 8.43 -30.26
C ARG A 429 -6.63 9.72 -29.67
N PHE A 430 -6.88 9.79 -28.36
CA PHE A 430 -7.54 10.95 -27.73
C PHE A 430 -6.52 11.90 -27.06
N PRO A 431 -6.66 13.24 -27.20
CA PRO A 431 -5.70 14.21 -26.69
C PRO A 431 -5.89 14.45 -25.17
N PHE A 432 -5.52 13.47 -24.36
CA PHE A 432 -5.54 13.60 -22.90
C PHE A 432 -4.44 14.54 -22.38
N ILE A 433 -4.80 15.36 -21.40
CA ILE A 433 -3.85 16.03 -20.52
C ILE A 433 -3.59 15.13 -19.30
N ASP A 434 -2.33 14.80 -19.06
CA ASP A 434 -1.91 14.07 -17.86
C ASP A 434 -2.05 14.92 -16.60
N ARG A 435 -2.57 14.30 -15.54
CA ARG A 435 -2.78 14.90 -14.22
C ARG A 435 -2.30 13.98 -13.10
N ASP A 436 -1.51 14.54 -12.20
CA ASP A 436 -1.06 13.85 -10.99
C ASP A 436 -1.96 14.15 -9.77
N LEU A 437 -1.68 13.48 -8.65
CA LEU A 437 -2.52 13.39 -7.44
C LEU A 437 -2.21 14.46 -6.38
#